data_AF-B0MVQ8-F1
#
_entry.id   AF-B0MVQ8-F1
#
_cell.length_a   1.000
_cell.length_b   1.000
_cell.length_c   1.000
_cell.angle_alpha   90.00
_cell.angle_beta   90.00
_cell.angle_gamma   90.00
#
_symmetry.space_group_name_H-M   'P 1'
#
loop_
_entity.id
_entity.type
_entity.pdbx_description
1 polymer ?
#
loop_
_entity_poly.entity_id
_entity_poly.type
_entity_poly.pdbx_seq_one_letter_code
_entity_poly.pdbx_strand_id
1 'polypeptide(L)'
;MKTPWRWWRERQATEKTCKHLALMTEDITNITDRLVAFVWEDIEKITDQMSEDLLRPIESIKPIKKNVLKDLLSCEGRRFRCKIDGTLATGIIRVVDECVYLCQNEKNGSHSIDKKGYKYAWCVYSGTEADFAHPNVRVTDFRFIPITAEEIEAYKDWQVGDRLRKKDGSSRTIEVIFRFGELIVGKFIDTRRALTNYTCDELYEDGFRLIVDPAPEEEIVEVTMDEIAKLKGVPVERLRMKKEDK
;
A
#
# COMPACT_ATOMS: atom_id res chain seq x y z
N MET A 1 75.92 48.46 -5.68
CA MET A 1 74.74 49.22 -5.17
C MET A 1 74.01 49.83 -6.37
N LYS A 2 72.71 49.60 -6.55
CA LYS A 2 71.95 50.26 -7.63
C LYS A 2 71.76 51.75 -7.29
N THR A 3 71.83 52.63 -8.29
CA THR A 3 71.59 54.06 -8.07
C THR A 3 70.11 54.29 -7.71
N PRO A 4 69.79 55.26 -6.81
CA PRO A 4 68.41 55.54 -6.39
C PRO A 4 67.44 55.76 -7.56
N TRP A 5 67.91 56.37 -8.66
CA TRP A 5 67.16 56.57 -9.90
C TRP A 5 66.79 55.28 -10.63
N ARG A 6 67.67 54.27 -10.63
CA ARG A 6 67.36 52.95 -11.23
C ARG A 6 66.34 52.20 -10.39
N TRP A 7 66.43 52.28 -9.06
CA TRP A 7 65.44 51.69 -8.16
C TRP A 7 64.05 52.31 -8.34
N TRP A 8 63.99 53.64 -8.47
CA TRP A 8 62.73 54.35 -8.69
C TRP A 8 62.07 53.98 -10.02
N ARG A 9 62.85 53.87 -11.11
CA ARG A 9 62.31 53.41 -12.41
C ARG A 9 61.86 51.95 -12.39
N GLU A 10 62.62 51.06 -11.76
CA GLU A 10 62.23 49.65 -11.63
C GLU A 10 60.91 49.54 -10.86
N ARG A 11 60.76 50.25 -9.73
CA ARG A 11 59.53 50.25 -8.93
C ARG A 11 58.32 50.78 -9.71
N GLN A 12 58.49 51.84 -10.51
CA GLN A 12 57.44 52.36 -11.40
C GLN A 12 57.03 51.34 -12.49
N ALA A 13 58.00 50.60 -13.04
CA ALA A 13 57.69 49.54 -14.00
C ALA A 13 56.93 48.38 -13.34
N THR A 14 57.36 47.92 -12.16
CA THR A 14 56.65 46.86 -11.43
C THR A 14 55.23 47.28 -11.07
N GLU A 15 55.04 48.52 -10.61
CA GLU A 15 53.71 49.04 -10.25
C GLU A 15 52.76 49.09 -11.45
N LYS A 16 53.24 49.52 -12.62
CA LYS A 16 52.45 49.48 -13.87
C LYS A 16 52.08 48.06 -14.27
N THR A 17 53.01 47.13 -14.13
CA THR A 17 52.78 45.71 -14.48
C THR A 17 51.75 45.08 -13.54
N CYS A 18 51.85 45.35 -12.23
CA CYS A 18 50.88 44.88 -11.24
C CYS A 18 49.48 45.47 -11.48
N LYS A 19 49.37 46.77 -11.82
CA LYS A 19 48.09 47.39 -12.17
C LYS A 19 47.45 46.77 -13.42
N HIS A 20 48.25 46.49 -14.44
CA HIS A 20 47.76 45.84 -15.66
C HIS A 20 47.31 44.41 -15.41
N LEU A 21 48.05 43.64 -14.60
CA LEU A 21 47.65 42.29 -14.20
C LEU A 21 46.35 42.30 -13.38
N ALA A 22 46.17 43.26 -12.46
CA ALA A 22 44.96 43.39 -11.66
C ALA A 22 43.70 43.67 -12.52
N LEU A 23 43.82 44.57 -13.50
CA LEU A 23 42.76 44.84 -14.47
C LEU A 23 42.40 43.59 -15.29
N MET A 24 43.42 42.87 -15.80
CA MET A 24 43.20 41.64 -16.56
C MET A 24 42.54 40.54 -15.71
N THR A 25 42.88 40.43 -14.42
CA THR A 25 42.22 39.47 -13.53
C THR A 25 40.76 39.83 -13.27
N GLU A 26 40.44 41.12 -13.11
CA GLU A 26 39.07 41.60 -12.89
C GLU A 26 38.20 41.38 -14.14
N ASP A 27 38.75 41.59 -15.34
CA ASP A 27 38.09 41.29 -16.61
C ASP A 27 37.82 39.79 -16.77
N ILE A 28 38.78 38.93 -16.43
CA ILE A 28 38.62 37.48 -16.49
C ILE A 28 37.53 37.02 -15.51
N THR A 29 37.53 37.54 -14.27
CA THR A 29 36.50 37.18 -13.28
C THR A 29 35.11 37.61 -13.72
N ASN A 30 34.97 38.81 -14.30
CA ASN A 30 33.69 39.28 -14.84
C ASN A 30 33.21 38.42 -16.01
N ILE A 31 34.11 37.96 -16.89
CA ILE A 31 33.76 37.05 -17.98
C ILE A 31 33.32 35.68 -17.43
N THR A 32 34.01 35.14 -16.43
CA THR A 32 33.63 33.86 -15.81
C THR A 32 32.28 33.94 -15.11
N ASP A 33 32.00 35.01 -14.38
CA ASP A 33 30.72 35.18 -13.67
C ASP A 33 29.55 35.27 -14.65
N ARG A 34 29.73 35.95 -15.79
CA ARG A 34 28.71 36.02 -16.84
C ARG A 34 28.46 34.68 -17.53
N LEU A 35 29.50 33.89 -17.75
CA LEU A 35 29.37 32.54 -18.32
C LEU A 35 28.70 31.58 -17.33
N VAL A 36 29.04 31.66 -16.05
CA VAL A 36 28.38 30.86 -15.00
C VAL A 36 26.91 31.22 -14.89
N ALA A 37 26.57 32.51 -14.88
CA ALA A 37 25.18 32.95 -14.84
C ALA A 37 24.37 32.47 -16.06
N PHE A 38 24.95 32.55 -17.26
CA PHE A 38 24.31 32.09 -18.49
C PHE A 38 24.06 30.57 -18.48
N VAL A 39 25.06 29.78 -18.07
CA VAL A 39 24.92 28.32 -17.96
C VAL A 39 23.93 27.94 -16.85
N TRP A 40 23.92 28.66 -15.74
CA TRP A 40 23.00 28.41 -14.63
C TRP A 40 21.53 28.64 -15.04
N GLU A 41 21.25 29.73 -15.76
CA GLU A 41 19.89 30.05 -16.23
C GLU A 41 19.36 28.99 -17.22
N ASP A 42 20.21 28.46 -18.08
CA ASP A 42 19.84 27.38 -19.00
C ASP A 42 19.62 26.05 -18.26
N ILE A 43 20.42 25.74 -17.23
CA ILE A 43 20.23 24.55 -16.39
C ILE A 43 18.92 24.64 -15.59
N GLU A 44 18.59 25.82 -15.03
CA GLU A 44 17.32 26.04 -14.33
C GLU A 44 16.13 25.83 -15.27
N LYS A 45 16.16 26.40 -16.48
CA LYS A 45 15.11 26.20 -17.49
C LYS A 45 14.95 24.73 -17.90
N ILE A 46 16.05 24.00 -18.07
CA ILE A 46 16.01 22.56 -18.38
C ILE A 46 15.43 21.79 -17.20
N THR A 47 15.82 22.15 -15.97
CA THR A 47 15.32 21.50 -14.74
C THR A 47 13.83 21.75 -14.55
N ASP A 48 13.36 22.97 -14.78
CA ASP A 48 11.94 23.34 -14.71
C ASP A 48 11.12 22.64 -15.80
N GLN A 49 11.66 22.57 -17.03
CA GLN A 49 11.00 21.85 -18.13
C GLN A 49 10.93 20.34 -17.84
N MET A 50 12.00 19.73 -17.34
CA MET A 50 12.00 18.33 -16.92
C MET A 50 11.07 18.09 -15.73
N SER A 51 10.97 19.03 -14.80
CA SER A 51 10.04 18.99 -13.66
C SER A 51 8.59 18.99 -14.17
N GLU A 52 8.21 19.88 -15.08
CA GLU A 52 6.85 19.88 -15.65
C GLU A 52 6.56 18.62 -16.47
N ASP A 53 7.47 18.20 -17.33
CA ASP A 53 7.26 17.06 -18.25
C ASP A 53 7.27 15.70 -17.54
N LEU A 54 8.00 15.57 -16.42
CA LEU A 54 8.03 14.33 -15.62
C LEU A 54 7.02 14.31 -14.47
N LEU A 55 6.73 15.45 -13.82
CA LEU A 55 5.81 15.49 -12.68
C LEU A 55 4.33 15.54 -13.11
N ARG A 56 3.97 16.24 -14.20
CA ARG A 56 2.57 16.31 -14.65
C ARG A 56 1.98 14.93 -15.00
N PRO A 57 2.70 14.02 -15.69
CA PRO A 57 2.22 12.65 -15.88
C PRO A 57 2.10 11.88 -14.56
N ILE A 58 3.02 12.06 -13.60
CA ILE A 58 2.99 11.38 -12.30
C ILE A 58 1.79 11.84 -11.45
N GLU A 59 1.47 13.14 -11.46
CA GLU A 59 0.29 13.70 -10.78
C GLU A 59 -1.02 13.25 -11.46
N SER A 60 -1.03 13.16 -12.79
CA SER A 60 -2.16 12.59 -13.55
C SER A 60 -2.39 11.09 -13.26
N ILE A 61 -1.37 10.38 -12.78
CA ILE A 61 -1.40 8.95 -12.43
C ILE A 61 -1.90 8.68 -10.99
N LYS A 62 -2.06 9.67 -10.11
CA LYS A 62 -2.71 9.49 -8.79
C LYS A 62 -3.94 10.39 -8.63
N PRO A 63 -5.12 9.79 -8.84
CA PRO A 63 -5.88 9.36 -7.64
C PRO A 63 -6.06 7.85 -7.51
N ILE A 64 -5.62 7.04 -8.48
CA ILE A 64 -6.00 5.61 -8.53
C ILE A 64 -5.23 4.75 -7.51
N LYS A 65 -3.97 5.08 -7.19
CA LYS A 65 -3.17 4.29 -6.22
C LYS A 65 -3.41 4.61 -4.75
N LYS A 66 -3.92 5.81 -4.41
CA LYS A 66 -3.99 6.27 -3.02
C LYS A 66 -5.12 5.61 -2.20
N ASN A 67 -6.12 5.01 -2.87
CA ASN A 67 -7.26 4.35 -2.22
C ASN A 67 -7.08 2.84 -1.99
N VAL A 68 -5.96 2.21 -2.39
CA VAL A 68 -5.80 0.75 -2.37
C VAL A 68 -4.97 0.24 -1.20
N LEU A 69 -3.96 0.99 -0.74
CA LEU A 69 -3.15 0.62 0.42
C LEU A 69 -3.83 1.10 1.72
N LYS A 70 -4.94 0.46 2.09
CA LYS A 70 -5.38 0.47 3.49
C LYS A 70 -4.28 -0.19 4.32
N ASP A 71 -4.14 0.23 5.57
CA ASP A 71 -3.19 -0.35 6.52
C ASP A 71 -3.28 -1.90 6.51
N LEU A 72 -2.28 -2.56 5.93
CA LEU A 72 -2.28 -4.01 5.73
C LEU A 72 -2.17 -4.77 7.06
N LEU A 73 -1.68 -4.12 8.12
CA LEU A 73 -1.65 -4.67 9.47
C LEU A 73 -3.06 -4.94 10.01
N SER A 74 -4.05 -4.16 9.55
CA SER A 74 -5.47 -4.37 9.89
C SER A 74 -6.21 -5.38 9.01
N CYS A 75 -5.52 -5.98 8.02
CA CYS A 75 -6.14 -6.79 6.97
C CYS A 75 -5.94 -8.31 7.15
N GLU A 76 -5.73 -8.78 8.38
CA GLU A 76 -5.63 -10.20 8.72
C GLU A 76 -6.75 -11.03 8.07
N GLY A 77 -6.38 -12.12 7.40
CA GLY A 77 -7.31 -13.04 6.73
C GLY A 77 -7.88 -12.53 5.40
N ARG A 78 -7.64 -11.27 5.01
CA ARG A 78 -8.17 -10.74 3.74
C ARG A 78 -7.46 -11.36 2.54
N ARG A 79 -8.23 -11.65 1.50
CA ARG A 79 -7.73 -12.14 0.22
C ARG A 79 -7.12 -11.03 -0.61
N PHE A 80 -6.07 -11.42 -1.33
CA PHE A 80 -5.37 -10.54 -2.26
C PHE A 80 -5.12 -11.27 -3.57
N ARG A 81 -4.86 -10.46 -4.59
CA ARG A 81 -4.25 -10.86 -5.86
C ARG A 81 -3.07 -9.92 -6.10
N CYS A 82 -1.93 -10.48 -6.46
CA CYS A 82 -0.75 -9.70 -6.84
C CYS A 82 0.13 -10.50 -7.81
N LYS A 83 1.26 -9.93 -8.19
CA LYS A 83 2.36 -10.64 -8.83
C LYS A 83 3.57 -10.64 -7.90
N ILE A 84 4.13 -11.80 -7.64
CA ILE A 84 5.36 -11.99 -6.86
C ILE A 84 6.44 -12.47 -7.83
N ASP A 85 7.51 -11.70 -8.03
CA ASP A 85 8.52 -11.97 -9.09
C ASP A 85 7.87 -12.16 -10.48
N GLY A 86 6.84 -11.36 -10.79
CA GLY A 86 6.09 -11.48 -12.04
C GLY A 86 5.14 -12.69 -12.13
N THR A 87 5.19 -13.63 -11.16
CA THR A 87 4.26 -14.77 -11.08
C THR A 87 2.97 -14.32 -10.43
N LEU A 88 1.84 -14.53 -11.11
CA LEU A 88 0.54 -14.20 -10.55
C LEU A 88 0.26 -15.07 -9.32
N ALA A 89 -0.09 -14.45 -8.20
CA ALA A 89 -0.38 -15.13 -6.95
C ALA A 89 -1.69 -14.60 -6.34
N THR A 90 -2.47 -15.53 -5.80
CA THR A 90 -3.68 -15.25 -5.01
C THR A 90 -3.58 -15.97 -3.69
N GLY A 91 -4.12 -15.37 -2.63
CA GLY A 91 -4.00 -15.94 -1.30
C GLY A 91 -4.63 -15.07 -0.24
N ILE A 92 -4.19 -15.24 1.01
CA ILE A 92 -4.65 -14.48 2.17
C ILE A 92 -3.52 -13.70 2.82
N ILE A 93 -3.88 -12.59 3.47
CA ILE A 93 -2.97 -11.82 4.32
C ILE A 93 -2.93 -12.46 5.70
N ARG A 94 -1.73 -12.54 6.26
CA ARG A 94 -1.46 -12.99 7.62
C ARG A 94 -0.55 -11.97 8.32
N VAL A 95 -0.88 -11.54 9.52
CA VAL A 95 -0.17 -10.55 10.32
C VAL A 95 0.35 -11.24 11.57
N VAL A 96 1.66 -11.21 11.76
CA VAL A 96 2.38 -11.83 12.89
C VAL A 96 3.47 -10.86 13.33
N ASP A 97 3.49 -10.49 14.61
CA ASP A 97 4.50 -9.60 15.20
C ASP A 97 4.73 -8.32 14.37
N GLU A 98 3.63 -7.63 14.03
CA GLU A 98 3.62 -6.39 13.21
C GLU A 98 4.19 -6.57 11.79
N CYS A 99 4.34 -7.81 11.32
CA CYS A 99 4.75 -8.14 9.96
C CYS A 99 3.60 -8.79 9.18
N VAL A 100 3.38 -8.31 7.97
CA VAL A 100 2.41 -8.78 6.99
C VAL A 100 3.05 -9.82 6.09
N TYR A 101 2.36 -10.94 5.93
CA TYR A 101 2.73 -12.07 5.10
C TYR A 101 1.61 -12.37 4.11
N LEU A 102 1.99 -12.57 2.86
CA LEU A 102 1.13 -12.97 1.76
C LEU A 102 1.18 -14.50 1.62
N CYS A 103 0.23 -15.20 2.23
CA CYS A 103 0.12 -16.66 2.20
C CYS A 103 -0.51 -17.12 0.89
N GLN A 104 0.21 -17.89 0.07
CA GLN A 104 -0.18 -18.33 -1.28
C GLN A 104 0.52 -19.65 -1.68
N ASN A 105 0.16 -20.23 -2.83
CA ASN A 105 0.61 -21.57 -3.25
C ASN A 105 1.56 -21.61 -4.47
N GLU A 106 1.78 -20.47 -5.12
CA GLU A 106 2.45 -20.32 -6.40
C GLU A 106 3.96 -20.08 -6.27
N LYS A 107 4.37 -19.24 -5.32
CA LYS A 107 5.76 -18.77 -5.18
C LYS A 107 6.36 -19.17 -3.85
N ASN A 108 7.55 -19.79 -3.85
CA ASN A 108 8.25 -20.12 -2.61
C ASN A 108 8.44 -18.89 -1.73
N GLY A 109 8.27 -19.05 -0.42
CA GLY A 109 8.40 -17.98 0.55
C GLY A 109 8.90 -18.49 1.89
N SER A 110 8.65 -17.72 2.96
CA SER A 110 8.92 -18.11 4.33
C SER A 110 8.13 -19.37 4.73
N HIS A 111 8.79 -20.23 5.50
CA HIS A 111 8.22 -21.48 6.02
C HIS A 111 7.91 -21.42 7.51
N SER A 112 8.35 -20.36 8.20
CA SER A 112 8.43 -20.28 9.66
C SER A 112 7.15 -19.83 10.37
N ILE A 113 6.07 -19.58 9.62
CA ILE A 113 4.81 -19.12 10.17
C ILE A 113 3.67 -20.09 9.85
N ASP A 114 2.60 -20.03 10.65
CA ASP A 114 1.34 -20.67 10.30
C ASP A 114 0.70 -19.96 9.10
N LYS A 115 0.53 -20.72 8.02
CA LYS A 115 0.08 -20.25 6.72
C LYS A 115 -1.41 -20.54 6.47
N LYS A 116 -2.16 -20.99 7.47
CA LYS A 116 -3.60 -21.32 7.37
C LYS A 116 -3.93 -22.21 6.16
N GLY A 117 -3.12 -23.24 5.93
CA GLY A 117 -3.31 -24.21 4.84
C GLY A 117 -2.68 -23.84 3.49
N TYR A 118 -2.05 -22.67 3.35
CA TYR A 118 -1.28 -22.31 2.16
C TYR A 118 0.16 -22.85 2.23
N LYS A 119 0.77 -23.12 1.07
CA LYS A 119 2.12 -23.71 0.98
C LYS A 119 3.22 -22.73 1.38
N TYR A 120 3.10 -21.48 0.97
CA TYR A 120 4.16 -20.47 1.08
C TYR A 120 3.63 -19.16 1.67
N ALA A 121 4.50 -18.39 2.31
CA ALA A 121 4.18 -17.09 2.87
C ALA A 121 5.24 -16.06 2.48
N TRP A 122 4.86 -14.95 1.84
CA TRP A 122 5.81 -13.93 1.41
C TRP A 122 5.75 -12.71 2.33
N CYS A 123 6.84 -12.38 3.01
CA CYS A 123 6.90 -11.22 3.91
C CYS A 123 6.92 -9.91 3.12
N VAL A 124 6.07 -8.96 3.52
CA VAL A 124 6.03 -7.59 2.97
C VAL A 124 6.17 -6.53 4.06
N TYR A 125 6.80 -6.88 5.20
CA TYR A 125 7.00 -6.01 6.36
C TYR A 125 5.67 -5.42 6.83
N SER A 126 5.56 -4.11 7.09
CA SER A 126 4.29 -3.48 7.46
C SER A 126 3.30 -3.32 6.31
N GLY A 127 3.73 -3.58 5.06
CA GLY A 127 2.88 -3.43 3.88
C GLY A 127 2.60 -1.97 3.51
N THR A 128 3.50 -1.05 3.82
CA THR A 128 3.41 0.37 3.44
C THR A 128 3.85 0.59 1.99
N GLU A 129 3.52 1.74 1.38
CA GLU A 129 4.02 2.07 0.03
C GLU A 129 5.56 2.01 -0.05
N ALA A 130 6.26 2.37 1.04
CA ALA A 130 7.71 2.29 1.14
C ALA A 130 8.21 0.83 1.15
N ASP A 131 7.52 -0.06 1.85
CA ASP A 131 7.86 -1.49 1.89
C ASP A 131 7.72 -2.12 0.50
N PHE A 132 6.64 -1.81 -0.24
CA PHE A 132 6.45 -2.29 -1.61
C PHE A 132 7.44 -1.69 -2.62
N ALA A 133 8.03 -0.53 -2.32
CA ALA A 133 9.09 0.07 -3.13
C ALA A 133 10.47 -0.54 -2.83
N HIS A 134 10.61 -1.32 -1.75
CA HIS A 134 11.87 -1.91 -1.34
C HIS A 134 12.33 -2.99 -2.35
N PRO A 135 13.60 -3.02 -2.80
CA PRO A 135 14.08 -3.95 -3.83
C PRO A 135 13.88 -5.45 -3.50
N ASN A 136 13.81 -5.77 -2.22
CA ASN A 136 13.59 -7.14 -1.73
C ASN A 136 12.11 -7.55 -1.75
N VAL A 137 11.18 -6.60 -1.83
CA VAL A 137 9.74 -6.85 -1.87
C VAL A 137 9.31 -6.82 -3.33
N ARG A 138 9.42 -7.97 -3.99
CA ARG A 138 9.13 -8.11 -5.42
C ARG A 138 7.65 -8.35 -5.69
N VAL A 139 6.81 -7.55 -5.06
CA VAL A 139 5.34 -7.65 -5.16
C VAL A 139 4.80 -6.47 -5.96
N THR A 140 4.13 -6.75 -7.07
CA THR A 140 3.50 -5.74 -7.93
C THR A 140 2.02 -6.05 -8.15
N ASP A 141 1.27 -5.09 -8.68
CA ASP A 141 -0.18 -5.25 -8.97
C ASP A 141 -1.01 -5.74 -7.78
N PHE A 142 -0.60 -5.38 -6.56
CA PHE A 142 -1.30 -5.79 -5.35
C PHE A 142 -2.70 -5.17 -5.28
N ARG A 143 -3.70 -6.03 -5.14
CA ARG A 143 -5.11 -5.65 -4.98
C ARG A 143 -5.76 -6.59 -3.99
N PHE A 144 -6.60 -6.03 -3.13
CA PHE A 144 -7.50 -6.89 -2.38
C PHE A 144 -8.52 -7.53 -3.32
N ILE A 145 -8.81 -8.79 -3.09
CA ILE A 145 -10.02 -9.40 -3.63
C ILE A 145 -11.15 -8.91 -2.70
N PRO A 146 -12.23 -8.34 -3.24
CA PRO A 146 -13.39 -7.97 -2.43
C PRO A 146 -14.00 -9.22 -1.75
N ILE A 147 -14.39 -9.12 -0.46
CA ILE A 147 -14.80 -10.26 0.39
C ILE A 147 -16.01 -9.94 1.28
N THR A 148 -16.95 -9.12 0.83
CA THR A 148 -18.27 -9.17 1.45
C THR A 148 -18.90 -10.56 1.18
N ALA A 149 -19.88 -10.96 1.99
CA ALA A 149 -20.57 -12.23 1.73
C ALA A 149 -21.22 -12.24 0.33
N GLU A 150 -21.67 -11.07 -0.13
CA GLU A 150 -22.19 -10.84 -1.47
C GLU A 150 -21.10 -11.06 -2.54
N GLU A 151 -19.86 -10.68 -2.26
CA GLU A 151 -18.73 -10.87 -3.17
C GLU A 151 -18.28 -12.33 -3.18
N ILE A 152 -18.19 -13.02 -2.03
CA ILE A 152 -17.91 -14.47 -1.99
C ILE A 152 -18.97 -15.25 -2.76
N GLU A 153 -20.25 -14.91 -2.56
CA GLU A 153 -21.37 -15.53 -3.24
C GLU A 153 -21.33 -15.25 -4.76
N ALA A 154 -20.92 -14.05 -5.18
CA ALA A 154 -20.78 -13.70 -6.60
C ALA A 154 -19.72 -14.56 -7.32
N TYR A 155 -18.62 -14.89 -6.64
CA TYR A 155 -17.54 -15.72 -7.21
C TYR A 155 -17.65 -17.20 -6.85
N LYS A 156 -18.64 -17.60 -6.03
CA LYS A 156 -18.88 -18.98 -5.56
C LYS A 156 -17.65 -19.64 -4.91
N ASP A 157 -16.74 -18.84 -4.35
CA ASP A 157 -15.43 -19.32 -3.90
C ASP A 157 -15.44 -19.78 -2.42
N TRP A 158 -16.36 -20.71 -2.11
CA TRP A 158 -16.63 -21.22 -0.77
C TRP A 158 -15.45 -22.02 -0.18
N GLN A 159 -15.12 -21.76 1.08
CA GLN A 159 -13.97 -22.34 1.80
C GLN A 159 -14.40 -23.22 2.96
N VAL A 160 -13.44 -23.98 3.51
CA VAL A 160 -13.62 -24.75 4.74
C VAL A 160 -14.11 -23.84 5.88
N GLY A 161 -15.20 -24.24 6.54
CA GLY A 161 -15.91 -23.49 7.57
C GLY A 161 -17.14 -22.74 7.07
N ASP A 162 -17.24 -22.45 5.77
CA ASP A 162 -18.41 -21.78 5.20
C ASP A 162 -19.65 -22.67 5.33
N ARG A 163 -20.77 -22.04 5.67
CA ARG A 163 -22.06 -22.71 5.80
C ARG A 163 -22.89 -22.41 4.56
N LEU A 164 -23.42 -23.46 3.92
CA LEU A 164 -24.23 -23.34 2.72
C LEU A 164 -25.62 -23.93 2.96
N ARG A 165 -26.63 -23.35 2.31
CA ARG A 165 -28.01 -23.87 2.32
C ARG A 165 -28.67 -23.59 0.99
N LYS A 166 -29.53 -24.50 0.53
CA LYS A 166 -30.28 -24.27 -0.70
C LYS A 166 -31.20 -23.05 -0.57
N LYS A 167 -31.23 -22.23 -1.62
CA LYS A 167 -32.02 -20.99 -1.68
C LYS A 167 -33.52 -21.22 -1.44
N ASP A 168 -34.03 -22.38 -1.85
CA ASP A 168 -35.43 -22.78 -1.70
C ASP A 168 -35.76 -23.28 -0.27
N GLY A 169 -34.78 -23.36 0.62
CA GLY A 169 -34.93 -23.88 1.97
C GLY A 169 -35.23 -25.38 2.05
N SER A 170 -35.17 -26.11 0.93
CA SER A 170 -35.52 -27.54 0.86
C SER A 170 -34.44 -28.45 1.42
N SER A 171 -33.18 -27.97 1.46
CA SER A 171 -32.04 -28.73 1.98
C SER A 171 -31.66 -28.32 3.40
N ARG A 172 -31.07 -29.29 4.10
CA ARG A 172 -30.31 -29.05 5.32
C ARG A 172 -29.09 -28.17 5.04
N THR A 173 -28.67 -27.44 6.06
CA THR A 173 -27.41 -26.67 6.04
C THR A 173 -26.22 -27.62 6.07
N ILE A 174 -25.24 -27.31 5.22
CA ILE A 174 -23.96 -28.00 5.15
C ILE A 174 -22.85 -27.03 5.55
N GLU A 175 -21.82 -27.56 6.19
CA GLU A 175 -20.56 -26.86 6.46
C GLU A 175 -19.51 -27.45 5.53
N VAL A 176 -18.74 -26.63 4.82
CA VAL A 176 -17.59 -27.11 4.04
C VAL A 176 -16.52 -27.58 5.02
N ILE A 177 -16.16 -28.86 4.99
CA ILE A 177 -15.17 -29.44 5.94
C ILE A 177 -13.82 -29.72 5.29
N PHE A 178 -13.76 -29.76 3.96
CA PHE A 178 -12.53 -30.00 3.23
C PHE A 178 -12.60 -29.34 1.85
N ARG A 179 -11.44 -28.86 1.38
CA ARG A 179 -11.26 -28.32 0.04
C ARG A 179 -9.90 -28.69 -0.53
N PHE A 180 -9.86 -29.04 -1.81
CA PHE A 180 -8.64 -29.23 -2.58
C PHE A 180 -8.86 -28.75 -4.02
N GLY A 181 -8.32 -27.57 -4.36
CA GLY A 181 -8.63 -26.92 -5.63
C GLY A 181 -10.10 -26.53 -5.72
N GLU A 182 -10.79 -27.00 -6.76
CA GLU A 182 -12.24 -26.83 -6.97
C GLU A 182 -13.08 -27.86 -6.21
N LEU A 183 -12.46 -28.96 -5.74
CA LEU A 183 -13.15 -30.02 -5.02
C LEU A 183 -13.46 -29.58 -3.59
N ILE A 184 -14.70 -29.75 -3.19
CA ILE A 184 -15.20 -29.49 -1.84
C ILE A 184 -15.94 -30.71 -1.30
N VAL A 185 -15.82 -30.93 0.01
CA VAL A 185 -16.62 -31.89 0.77
C VAL A 185 -17.36 -31.12 1.84
N GLY A 186 -18.69 -31.15 1.75
CA GLY A 186 -19.55 -30.61 2.79
C GLY A 186 -19.91 -31.67 3.83
N LYS A 187 -20.39 -31.22 4.99
CA LYS A 187 -20.93 -32.07 6.05
C LYS A 187 -22.23 -31.45 6.53
N PHE A 188 -23.29 -32.23 6.58
CA PHE A 188 -24.53 -31.79 7.18
C PHE A 188 -24.34 -31.47 8.66
N ILE A 189 -24.77 -30.28 9.08
CA ILE A 189 -24.58 -29.84 10.47
C ILE A 189 -25.39 -30.70 11.44
N ASP A 190 -26.61 -31.06 11.05
CA ASP A 190 -27.57 -31.80 11.88
C ASP A 190 -27.24 -33.29 11.99
N THR A 191 -26.96 -33.95 10.88
CA THR A 191 -26.70 -35.40 10.83
C THR A 191 -25.22 -35.74 10.96
N ARG A 192 -24.33 -34.76 10.87
CA ARG A 192 -22.86 -34.90 10.86
C ARG A 192 -22.32 -35.80 9.73
N ARG A 193 -23.16 -36.19 8.78
CA ARG A 193 -22.76 -37.01 7.63
C ARG A 193 -22.06 -36.13 6.60
N ALA A 194 -20.93 -36.61 6.09
CA ALA A 194 -20.27 -35.99 4.95
C ALA A 194 -21.11 -36.20 3.70
N LEU A 195 -21.12 -35.19 2.83
CA LEU A 195 -21.55 -35.30 1.46
C LEU A 195 -20.55 -36.12 0.64
N THR A 196 -20.98 -36.57 -0.53
CA THR A 196 -20.06 -36.86 -1.62
C THR A 196 -19.26 -35.62 -2.01
N ASN A 197 -18.22 -35.81 -2.80
CA ASN A 197 -17.45 -34.69 -3.32
C ASN A 197 -18.26 -33.91 -4.37
N TYR A 198 -18.14 -32.59 -4.33
CA TYR A 198 -18.71 -31.67 -5.30
C TYR A 198 -17.67 -30.63 -5.70
N THR A 199 -17.91 -29.89 -6.77
CA THR A 199 -17.29 -28.59 -7.00
C THR A 199 -18.17 -27.46 -6.46
N CYS A 200 -17.62 -26.25 -6.32
CA CYS A 200 -18.42 -25.07 -5.98
C CYS A 200 -19.53 -24.81 -7.02
N ASP A 201 -19.24 -25.00 -8.30
CA ASP A 201 -20.23 -24.77 -9.36
C ASP A 201 -21.36 -25.81 -9.31
N GLU A 202 -21.04 -27.09 -9.10
CA GLU A 202 -22.06 -28.14 -8.93
C GLU A 202 -22.99 -27.82 -7.77
N LEU A 203 -22.45 -27.47 -6.60
CA LEU A 203 -23.27 -27.08 -5.45
C LEU A 203 -24.12 -25.82 -5.74
N TYR A 204 -23.58 -24.86 -6.48
CA TYR A 204 -24.31 -23.65 -6.85
C TYR A 204 -25.47 -23.93 -7.81
N GLU A 205 -25.26 -24.78 -8.82
CA GLU A 205 -26.29 -25.29 -9.74
C GLU A 205 -27.35 -26.08 -8.98
N ASP A 206 -26.93 -26.84 -7.98
CA ASP A 206 -27.82 -27.56 -7.06
C ASP A 206 -28.62 -26.63 -6.13
N GLY A 207 -28.33 -25.32 -6.16
CA GLY A 207 -29.09 -24.28 -5.48
C GLY A 207 -28.51 -23.84 -4.13
N PHE A 208 -27.35 -24.36 -3.72
CA PHE A 208 -26.69 -23.94 -2.48
C PHE A 208 -26.17 -22.50 -2.57
N ARG A 209 -26.33 -21.76 -1.47
CA ARG A 209 -25.90 -20.37 -1.32
C ARG A 209 -25.22 -20.20 0.04
N LEU A 210 -24.26 -19.29 0.14
CA LEU A 210 -23.58 -18.96 1.38
C LEU A 210 -24.59 -18.44 2.42
N ILE A 211 -24.53 -18.99 3.62
CA ILE A 211 -25.24 -18.48 4.78
C ILE A 211 -24.33 -17.47 5.47
N VAL A 212 -24.81 -16.24 5.53
CA VAL A 212 -24.22 -15.22 6.38
C VAL A 212 -24.79 -15.45 7.78
N ASP A 213 -23.95 -15.89 8.72
CA ASP A 213 -24.28 -15.68 10.13
C ASP A 213 -24.43 -14.15 10.29
N PRO A 214 -25.55 -13.62 10.80
CA PRO A 214 -25.71 -12.17 10.92
C PRO A 214 -24.48 -11.65 11.68
N ALA A 215 -23.83 -10.62 11.13
CA ALA A 215 -22.75 -9.92 11.82
C ALA A 215 -23.22 -9.66 13.26
N PRO A 216 -22.36 -9.81 14.28
CA PRO A 216 -22.74 -9.36 15.62
C PRO A 216 -23.23 -7.93 15.45
N GLU A 217 -24.50 -7.69 15.80
CA GLU A 217 -25.02 -6.33 15.86
C GLU A 217 -23.99 -5.55 16.69
N GLU A 218 -23.39 -4.51 16.10
CA GLU A 218 -22.60 -3.57 16.89
C GLU A 218 -23.52 -3.16 18.03
N GLU A 219 -23.16 -3.50 19.26
CA GLU A 219 -23.95 -3.16 20.43
C GLU A 219 -24.01 -1.64 20.48
N ILE A 220 -25.11 -1.06 19.99
CA ILE A 220 -25.38 0.36 20.10
C ILE A 220 -25.61 0.60 21.58
N VAL A 221 -24.55 0.99 22.28
CA VAL A 221 -24.66 1.41 23.66
C VAL A 221 -25.39 2.74 23.66
N GLU A 222 -26.69 2.70 23.92
CA GLU A 222 -27.52 3.88 24.12
C GLU A 222 -27.09 4.57 25.40
N VAL A 223 -26.19 5.55 25.26
CA VAL A 223 -25.81 6.44 26.36
C VAL A 223 -26.66 7.71 26.31
N THR A 224 -27.15 8.11 27.48
CA THR A 224 -27.88 9.37 27.63
C THR A 224 -26.90 10.55 27.62
N MET A 225 -27.40 11.73 27.24
CA MET A 225 -26.61 12.97 27.23
C MET A 225 -26.08 13.33 28.64
N ASP A 226 -26.85 12.96 29.68
CA ASP A 226 -26.48 13.16 31.08
C ASP A 226 -25.32 12.27 31.53
N GLU A 227 -25.29 11.02 31.06
CA GLU A 227 -24.17 10.11 31.32
C GLU A 227 -22.88 10.61 30.66
N ILE A 228 -22.96 11.10 29.42
CA ILE A 228 -21.82 11.69 28.72
C ILE A 228 -21.34 12.96 29.45
N ALA A 229 -22.26 13.82 29.87
CA ALA A 229 -21.98 15.05 30.61
C ALA A 229 -21.28 14.77 31.93
N LYS A 230 -21.78 13.81 32.71
CA LYS A 230 -21.19 13.37 33.97
C LYS A 230 -19.80 12.78 33.76
N LEU A 231 -19.62 11.97 32.72
CA LEU A 231 -18.34 11.33 32.41
C LEU A 231 -17.29 12.33 31.93
N LYS A 232 -17.71 13.40 31.23
CA LYS A 232 -16.83 14.49 30.79
C LYS A 232 -16.69 15.62 31.82
N GLY A 233 -17.46 15.62 32.90
CA GLY A 233 -17.47 16.67 33.92
C GLY A 233 -17.96 18.02 33.42
N VAL A 234 -18.80 18.03 32.37
CA VAL A 234 -19.30 19.25 31.72
C VAL A 234 -20.83 19.29 31.84
N PRO A 235 -21.46 20.43 32.11
CA PRO A 235 -22.92 20.56 32.11
C PRO A 235 -23.50 20.16 30.74
N VAL A 236 -24.64 19.47 30.78
CA VAL A 236 -25.32 18.91 29.60
C VAL A 236 -25.63 20.00 28.57
N GLU A 237 -25.95 21.21 29.04
CA GLU A 237 -26.32 22.37 28.21
C GLU A 237 -25.14 22.89 27.36
N ARG A 238 -23.91 22.50 27.70
CA ARG A 238 -22.70 22.87 26.97
C ARG A 238 -22.23 21.80 25.99
N LEU A 239 -22.85 20.62 26.01
CA LEU A 239 -22.55 19.56 25.05
C LEU A 239 -23.21 19.86 23.71
N ARG A 240 -22.46 19.65 22.63
CA ARG A 240 -22.96 19.70 21.25
C ARG A 240 -22.45 18.47 20.52
N MET A 241 -23.33 17.74 19.87
CA MET A 241 -22.93 16.64 19.00
C MET A 241 -22.49 17.20 17.66
N LYS A 242 -21.25 16.91 17.27
CA LYS A 242 -20.79 17.12 15.89
C LYS A 242 -20.86 15.76 15.21
N LYS A 243 -21.64 15.64 14.15
CA LYS A 243 -21.51 14.50 13.23
C LYS A 243 -20.28 14.76 12.37
N GLU A 244 -19.40 13.78 12.23
CA GLU A 244 -18.38 13.84 11.19
C GLU A 244 -19.08 13.57 9.85
N ASP A 245 -18.96 14.52 8.92
CA ASP A 245 -19.44 14.35 7.56
C ASP A 245 -18.55 13.30 6.88
N LYS A 246 -19.16 12.19 6.44
CA LYS A 246 -18.50 11.10 5.70
C LYS A 246 -18.10 11.53 4.29
#